data_AF-A0A1F7SYN7-F1
#
_entry.id   AF-A0A1F7SYN7-F1
#
_cell.length_a   1.000
_cell.length_b   1.000
_cell.length_c   1.000
_cell.angle_alpha   90.00
_cell.angle_beta   90.00
_cell.angle_gamma   90.00
#
_symmetry.space_group_name_H-M   'P 1'
#
loop_
_entity.id
_entity.type
_entity.pdbx_description
1 polymer ?
#
loop_
_entity_poly.entity_id
_entity_poly.type
_entity_poly.pdbx_seq_one_letter_code
_entity_poly.pdbx_strand_id
1 'polypeptide(L)'
;MRTVPLAAAAALLFLAVPAHAQEKRVDFYDPSSRRVGHAVIESQSGRVDFYDARSRRTGYGKTEDGRWERFDLRSRRAGGRGPEPRHDP
;
A
#
# COMPACT_ATOMS: atom_id res chain seq x y z
N MET A 1 -5.67 -59.61 -21.10
CA MET A 1 -4.58 -58.93 -21.85
C MET A 1 -5.06 -57.53 -22.23
N ARG A 2 -4.27 -56.50 -21.87
CA ARG A 2 -4.18 -55.15 -22.46
C ARG A 2 -5.47 -54.31 -22.53
N THR A 3 -5.76 -53.51 -21.50
CA THR A 3 -5.39 -52.07 -21.33
C THR A 3 -6.26 -51.11 -22.13
N VAL A 4 -7.24 -50.50 -21.46
CA VAL A 4 -7.82 -49.21 -21.85
C VAL A 4 -7.18 -48.16 -20.94
N PRO A 5 -6.18 -47.37 -21.39
CA PRO A 5 -5.75 -46.24 -20.58
C PRO A 5 -6.78 -45.13 -20.75
N LEU A 6 -7.54 -44.96 -19.67
CA LEU A 6 -8.32 -43.81 -19.28
C LEU A 6 -7.82 -42.49 -19.88
N ALA A 7 -8.80 -41.72 -20.33
CA ALA A 7 -8.76 -40.29 -20.54
C ALA A 7 -7.66 -39.57 -19.75
N ALA A 8 -6.63 -39.10 -20.46
CA ALA A 8 -5.74 -38.08 -19.94
C ALA A 8 -6.49 -36.75 -19.99
N ALA A 9 -7.35 -36.53 -18.98
CA ALA A 9 -7.90 -35.21 -18.70
C ALA A 9 -6.72 -34.29 -18.36
N ALA A 10 -6.38 -33.39 -19.29
CA ALA A 10 -5.40 -32.35 -19.09
C ALA A 10 -5.91 -31.42 -17.97
N ALA A 11 -5.46 -31.65 -16.75
CA ALA A 11 -5.66 -30.74 -15.64
C ALA A 11 -4.84 -29.47 -15.91
N LEU A 12 -5.49 -28.44 -16.46
CA LEU A 12 -4.99 -27.08 -16.47
C LEU A 12 -4.92 -26.60 -15.01
N LEU A 13 -3.75 -26.82 -14.40
CA LEU A 13 -3.39 -26.25 -13.12
C LEU A 13 -3.26 -24.73 -13.32
N PHE A 14 -4.36 -24.00 -13.10
CA PHE A 14 -4.32 -22.56 -12.93
C PHE A 14 -3.48 -22.27 -11.67
N LEU A 15 -2.19 -22.00 -11.89
CA LEU A 15 -1.31 -21.41 -10.89
C LEU A 15 -1.89 -20.05 -10.52
N ALA A 16 -2.65 -20.01 -9.43
CA ALA A 16 -3.05 -18.78 -8.78
C ALA A 16 -1.78 -18.09 -8.28
N VAL A 17 -1.23 -17.17 -9.09
CA VAL A 17 -0.16 -16.29 -8.64
C VAL A 17 -0.76 -15.46 -7.50
N PRO A 18 -0.21 -15.54 -6.27
CA PRO A 18 -0.69 -14.68 -5.19
C PRO A 18 -0.45 -13.23 -5.64
N ALA A 19 -1.52 -12.45 -5.70
CA ALA A 19 -1.43 -11.02 -5.90
C ALA A 19 -0.71 -10.44 -4.67
N HIS A 20 0.61 -10.33 -4.74
CA HIS A 20 1.40 -9.66 -3.72
C HIS A 20 0.86 -8.25 -3.59
N ALA A 21 0.34 -7.90 -2.41
CA ALA A 21 -0.07 -6.55 -2.09
C ALA A 21 1.13 -5.64 -2.33
N GLN A 22 1.09 -4.88 -3.43
CA GLN A 22 2.22 -4.07 -3.85
C GLN A 22 2.29 -2.86 -2.92
N GLU A 23 3.17 -2.97 -1.91
CA GLU A 23 3.51 -1.87 -1.02
C GLU A 23 4.24 -0.80 -1.85
N LYS A 24 3.63 0.38 -1.97
CA LYS A 24 4.21 1.48 -2.75
C LYS A 24 4.90 2.47 -1.84
N ARG A 25 6.16 2.76 -2.11
CA ARG A 25 6.95 3.75 -1.37
C ARG A 25 7.04 5.06 -2.14
N VAL A 26 6.93 6.18 -1.42
CA VAL A 26 7.12 7.54 -1.92
C VAL A 26 8.15 8.25 -1.02
N ASP A 27 9.27 8.67 -1.60
CA ASP A 27 10.28 9.46 -0.86
C ASP A 27 9.97 10.96 -0.94
N PHE A 28 10.20 11.66 0.17
CA PHE A 28 10.03 13.11 0.27
C PHE A 28 11.38 13.81 0.24
N TYR A 29 11.49 14.86 -0.57
CA TYR A 29 12.70 15.64 -0.72
C TYR A 29 12.43 17.11 -0.38
N ASP A 30 13.42 17.78 0.21
CA ASP A 30 13.41 19.23 0.38
C ASP A 30 13.77 19.95 -0.93
N PRO A 31 13.62 21.29 -1.02
CA PRO A 31 13.99 22.04 -2.23
C PRO A 31 15.47 21.94 -2.64
N SER A 32 16.35 21.49 -1.74
CA SER A 32 17.76 21.20 -2.02
C SER A 32 18.00 19.75 -2.44
N SER A 33 16.95 19.01 -2.80
CA SER A 33 16.99 17.59 -3.20
C SER A 33 17.51 16.63 -2.12
N ARG A 34 17.44 17.02 -0.84
CA ARG A 34 17.79 16.12 0.28
C ARG A 34 16.55 15.36 0.74
N ARG A 35 16.69 14.04 0.92
CA ARG A 35 15.60 13.19 1.42
C ARG A 35 15.26 13.56 2.87
N VAL A 36 14.03 13.97 3.12
CA VAL A 36 13.52 14.36 4.46
C VAL A 36 12.62 13.30 5.10
N GLY A 37 12.18 12.32 4.31
CA GLY A 37 11.35 11.22 4.82
C GLY A 37 10.81 10.35 3.70
N HIS A 38 9.88 9.48 4.05
CA HIS A 38 9.14 8.68 3.09
C HIS A 38 7.77 8.27 3.62
N ALA A 39 6.89 7.89 2.71
CA ALA A 39 5.64 7.22 3.01
C ALA A 39 5.58 5.84 2.38
N VAL A 40 4.92 4.93 3.07
CA VAL A 40 4.62 3.57 2.63
C VAL A 40 3.11 3.47 2.49
N ILE A 41 2.65 3.06 1.31
CA ILE A 41 1.23 2.97 0.95
C ILE A 41 0.85 1.49 0.88
N GLU A 42 -0.06 1.09 1.76
CA GLU A 42 -0.68 -0.23 1.76
C GLU A 42 -1.97 -0.17 0.93
N SER A 43 -1.88 -0.57 -0.33
CA SER A 43 -2.97 -0.41 -1.32
C SER A 43 -4.26 -1.13 -0.93
N GLN A 44 -4.19 -2.23 -0.16
CA GLN A 44 -5.36 -3.02 0.24
C GLN A 44 -6.20 -2.35 1.34
N SER A 45 -5.53 -1.73 2.31
CA SER A 45 -6.20 -1.10 3.46
C SER A 45 -6.44 0.40 3.25
N GLY A 46 -5.83 0.99 2.22
CA GLY A 46 -5.80 2.45 2.04
C GLY A 46 -4.99 3.15 3.13
N ARG A 47 -4.15 2.43 3.87
CA ARG A 47 -3.29 2.99 4.92
C ARG A 47 -2.01 3.55 4.32
N VAL A 48 -1.56 4.68 4.87
CA VAL A 48 -0.27 5.28 4.54
C VAL A 48 0.52 5.50 5.82
N ASP A 49 1.67 4.87 5.95
CA ASP A 49 2.60 5.05 7.07
C ASP A 49 3.66 6.08 6.72
N PHE A 50 3.90 7.06 7.61
CA PHE A 50 4.86 8.14 7.39
C PHE A 50 6.12 7.95 8.23
N TYR A 51 7.28 8.19 7.62
CA TYR A 51 8.59 8.00 8.22
C TYR A 51 9.48 9.22 7.99
N ASP A 52 10.31 9.53 8.98
CA ASP A 52 11.32 10.58 8.84
C ASP A 52 12.54 10.10 8.01
N ALA A 53 13.51 10.99 7.79
CA ALA A 53 14.74 10.70 7.04
C ALA A 53 15.56 9.55 7.62
N ARG A 54 15.40 9.26 8.93
CA ARG A 54 16.07 8.16 9.65
C ARG A 54 15.22 6.90 9.69
N SER A 55 14.16 6.82 8.89
CA SER A 55 13.22 5.72 8.84
C SER A 55 12.50 5.45 10.17
N ARG A 56 12.34 6.47 11.01
CA ARG A 56 11.50 6.39 12.21
C ARG A 56 10.08 6.76 11.83
N ARG A 57 9.12 5.89 12.16
CA ARG A 57 7.69 6.16 11.93
C ARG A 57 7.29 7.40 12.72
N THR A 58 6.58 8.32 12.08
CA THR A 58 6.11 9.58 12.67
C THR A 58 4.59 9.63 12.83
N GLY A 59 3.88 8.74 12.15
CA GLY A 59 2.44 8.61 12.20
C GLY A 59 1.93 7.77 11.05
N TYR A 60 0.62 7.80 10.84
CA TYR A 60 -0.04 7.15 9.73
C TYR A 60 -1.29 7.92 9.32
N GLY A 61 -1.81 7.63 8.15
CA GLY A 61 -3.15 8.02 7.78
C GLY A 61 -3.89 6.85 7.17
N LYS A 62 -5.22 6.94 7.16
CA LYS A 62 -6.10 5.99 6.51
C LYS A 62 -7.30 6.74 5.95
N THR A 63 -7.91 6.18 4.91
CA THR A 63 -9.23 6.60 4.47
C THR A 63 -10.28 5.91 5.34
N GLU A 64 -11.18 6.68 5.93
CA GLU A 64 -12.34 6.21 6.69
C GLU A 64 -13.56 6.98 6.20
N ASP A 65 -14.60 6.28 5.75
CA ASP A 65 -15.82 6.88 5.17
C ASP A 65 -15.56 7.89 4.03
N GLY A 66 -14.57 7.59 3.17
CA GLY A 66 -14.17 8.48 2.07
C GLY A 66 -13.37 9.71 2.51
N ARG A 67 -13.12 9.89 3.81
CA ARG A 67 -12.31 10.97 4.35
C ARG A 67 -10.92 10.48 4.70
N TRP A 68 -9.91 11.23 4.28
CA TRP A 68 -8.54 11.01 4.72
C TRP A 68 -8.34 11.56 6.13
N GLU A 69 -7.90 10.70 7.05
CA GLU A 69 -7.54 11.09 8.41
C GLU A 69 -6.09 10.75 8.72
N ARG A 70 -5.41 11.66 9.44
CA ARG A 70 -4.03 11.48 9.91
C ARG A 70 -4.00 11.27 11.42
N PHE A 71 -3.19 10.31 11.83
CA PHE A 71 -3.01 9.88 13.20
C PHE A 71 -1.53 9.98 13.61
N ASP A 72 -1.30 10.36 14.86
CA ASP A 72 0.02 10.25 15.48
C ASP A 72 0.34 8.80 15.87
N LEU A 73 1.53 8.57 16.43
CA LEU A 73 1.97 7.25 16.88
C LEU A 73 1.15 6.66 18.04
N ARG A 74 0.32 7.48 18.70
CA ARG A 74 -0.60 7.08 19.78
C ARG A 74 -2.03 6.97 19.29
N SER A 75 -2.24 6.91 17.98
CA SER A 75 -3.55 6.81 17.33
C SER A 75 -4.49 7.99 17.62
N ARG A 76 -3.94 9.15 18.01
CA ARG A 76 -4.73 10.37 18.15
C ARG A 76 -4.78 11.07 16.82
N ARG A 77 -5.95 11.63 16.49
CA ARG A 77 -6.10 12.45 15.28
C ARG A 77 -5.15 13.63 15.38
N ALA A 78 -4.21 13.68 14.45
CA ALA A 78 -3.15 14.69 14.45
C ALA A 78 -3.63 16.06 13.95
N GLY A 79 -4.90 16.18 13.53
CA GLY A 79 -5.48 17.43 13.03
C GLY A 79 -4.75 17.92 11.79
N GLY A 80 -5.22 17.51 10.62
CA GLY A 80 -4.67 17.99 9.35
C GLY A 80 -5.57 17.53 8.23
N ARG A 81 -6.10 18.47 7.45
CA ARG A 81 -6.61 18.16 6.12
C ARG A 81 -5.40 17.54 5.40
N GLY A 82 -5.47 16.26 5.07
CA GLY A 82 -4.49 15.70 4.13
C GLY A 82 -4.49 16.55 2.85
N PRO A 83 -3.49 16.42 1.97
CA PRO A 83 -3.61 17.01 0.65
C PRO A 83 -4.94 16.54 0.06
N GLU A 84 -5.85 17.49 -0.14
CA GLU A 84 -7.12 17.24 -0.81
C GLU A 84 -6.76 16.64 -2.17
N PRO A 85 -7.34 15.49 -2.58
CA PRO A 85 -7.08 14.94 -3.90
C PRO A 85 -7.38 16.04 -4.92
N ARG A 86 -6.36 16.56 -5.61
CA ARG A 86 -6.60 17.38 -6.79
C ARG A 86 -7.18 16.44 -7.83
N HIS A 87 -8.50 16.49 -8.00
CA HIS A 87 -9.11 16.14 -9.26
C HIS A 87 -8.76 17.28 -10.22
N ASP A 88 -7.69 17.09 -10.99
CA ASP A 88 -7.52 17.90 -12.20
C ASP A 88 -8.64 17.51 -13.18
N PRO A 89 -9.28 18.50 -13.84
CA PRO A 89 -10.39 18.28 -14.77
C PRO A 89 -9.98 17.58 -16.07
#